data_AF-A0A9E8ZFE8-F1
#
_entry.id   AF-A0A9E8ZFE8-F1
#
_cell.length_a   1.000
_cell.length_b   1.000
_cell.length_c   1.000
_cell.angle_alpha   90.00
_cell.angle_beta   90.00
_cell.angle_gamma   90.00
#
_symmetry.space_group_name_H-M   'P 1'
#
loop_
_entity.id
_entity.type
_entity.pdbx_description
1 polymer ?
#
loop_
_entity_poly.entity_id
_entity_poly.type
_entity_poly.pdbx_seq_one_letter_code
_entity_poly.pdbx_strand_id
1 'polypeptide(L)'
;MFKSVLNIFTIIGFVLSLTIAAIALSPQPGRTQTADGFLCDQDGNERSGGFPVVMAISRGQRIHLLTVTDNTQLPPFDDPIARCNQIVARFQNAFIEGGADVFSYLTFGYVNNQPVLCVPMSAQDRQNGICQANDVLITFRSEQRGCLFIPAFLENLAMQNVGGIASNTNFEAMRDLCRQQFSDLAGQSDAQIQAAFRALTFVR
;
A
#
# COMPACT_ATOMS: atom_id res chain seq x y z
N MET A 1 28.27 -56.64 30.20
CA MET A 1 29.76 -56.69 30.10
C MET A 1 30.20 -55.52 29.23
N PHE A 2 30.54 -54.36 29.79
CA PHE A 2 31.73 -53.91 30.53
C PHE A 2 32.80 -53.22 29.65
N LYS A 3 33.20 -52.03 30.13
CA LYS A 3 34.36 -51.15 29.76
C LYS A 3 34.07 -50.15 28.63
N SER A 4 33.89 -48.84 28.86
CA SER A 4 34.59 -47.82 29.69
C SER A 4 36.09 -47.69 29.41
N VAL A 5 36.48 -46.63 28.68
CA VAL A 5 37.73 -45.86 28.78
C VAL A 5 37.42 -44.46 28.20
N LEU A 6 36.83 -43.52 28.94
CA LEU A 6 37.49 -42.48 29.76
C LEU A 6 38.96 -42.20 29.39
N ASN A 7 39.22 -41.15 28.62
CA ASN A 7 40.54 -40.51 28.59
C ASN A 7 40.40 -38.99 28.81
N ILE A 8 41.34 -38.49 29.59
CA ILE A 8 41.25 -37.35 30.50
C ILE A 8 42.43 -36.43 30.15
N PHE A 9 42.14 -35.13 30.03
CA PHE A 9 43.03 -33.96 30.16
C PHE A 9 44.10 -33.69 29.09
N THR A 10 43.93 -32.58 28.36
CA THR A 10 44.92 -31.48 28.36
C THR A 10 44.22 -30.13 28.18
N ILE A 11 44.40 -29.25 29.16
CA ILE A 11 44.00 -27.84 29.17
C ILE A 11 45.07 -27.04 28.43
N ILE A 12 44.70 -26.31 27.37
CA ILE A 12 45.44 -25.11 26.95
C ILE A 12 44.41 -23.99 26.80
N GLY A 13 44.40 -23.10 27.80
CA GLY A 13 43.66 -21.86 27.74
C GLY A 13 44.21 -21.00 26.62
N PHE A 14 43.32 -20.61 25.71
CA PHE A 14 43.53 -19.44 24.88
C PHE A 14 42.50 -18.40 25.31
N VAL A 15 42.95 -17.49 26.17
CA VAL A 15 42.25 -16.24 26.48
C VAL A 15 42.37 -15.38 25.23
N LEU A 16 41.42 -15.52 24.30
CA LEU A 16 41.24 -14.56 23.22
C LEU A 16 40.50 -13.36 23.80
N SER A 17 41.32 -12.36 24.15
CA SER A 17 40.97 -10.99 24.42
C SER A 17 39.77 -10.51 23.59
N LEU A 18 38.71 -10.10 24.30
CA LEU A 18 37.62 -9.31 23.73
C LEU A 18 38.17 -7.96 23.26
N THR A 19 38.48 -7.84 21.98
CA THR A 19 38.41 -6.55 21.29
C THR A 19 36.95 -6.33 20.89
N ILE A 20 36.20 -5.64 21.75
CA ILE A 20 34.96 -4.97 21.31
C ILE A 20 35.44 -3.80 20.45
N ALA A 21 35.65 -4.06 19.16
CA ALA A 21 35.66 -2.99 18.19
C ALA A 21 34.24 -2.41 18.22
N ALA A 22 34.05 -1.30 18.93
CA ALA A 22 32.95 -0.42 18.66
C ALA A 22 33.13 0.06 17.23
N ILE A 23 32.57 -0.69 16.27
CA ILE A 23 32.16 -0.13 14.99
C ILE A 23 31.16 0.95 15.38
N ALA A 24 31.67 2.17 15.54
CA ALA A 24 30.88 3.36 15.32
C ALA A 24 30.33 3.19 13.91
N LEU A 25 29.09 2.69 13.83
CA LEU A 25 28.26 2.84 12.66
C LEU A 25 28.17 4.34 12.45
N SER A 26 29.10 4.87 11.65
CA SER A 26 28.91 6.12 10.96
C SER A 26 27.48 6.06 10.41
N PRO A 27 26.57 6.94 10.81
CA PRO A 27 25.33 7.11 10.07
C PRO A 27 25.78 7.46 8.66
N GLN A 28 25.63 6.49 7.77
CA GLN A 28 26.03 6.60 6.37
C GLN A 28 25.27 7.80 5.82
N PRO A 29 25.93 8.95 5.53
CA PRO A 29 25.23 10.08 4.99
C PRO A 29 24.94 9.75 3.52
N GLY A 30 23.65 9.78 3.17
CA GLY A 30 23.20 9.81 1.79
C GLY A 30 23.34 8.49 1.04
N ARG A 31 22.47 7.52 1.35
CA ARG A 31 21.75 6.94 0.21
C ARG A 31 21.00 8.11 -0.39
N THR A 32 21.46 8.59 -1.54
CA THR A 32 20.64 9.38 -2.44
C THR A 32 19.46 8.47 -2.79
N GLN A 33 18.45 8.45 -1.92
CA GLN A 33 17.14 7.88 -2.23
C GLN A 33 16.70 8.69 -3.43
N THR A 34 16.75 8.04 -4.60
CA THR A 34 16.07 8.50 -5.79
C THR A 34 14.70 8.98 -5.34
N ALA A 35 14.35 10.21 -5.69
CA ALA A 35 13.32 11.05 -5.08
C ALA A 35 11.86 10.56 -5.30
N ASP A 36 11.68 9.25 -5.47
CA ASP A 36 10.45 8.57 -5.82
C ASP A 36 10.16 7.47 -4.79
N GLY A 37 8.91 7.37 -4.32
CA GLY A 37 8.53 6.42 -3.28
C GLY A 37 7.16 6.71 -2.71
N PHE A 38 6.84 6.10 -1.56
CA PHE A 38 5.55 6.30 -0.89
C PHE A 38 5.78 6.71 0.57
N LEU A 39 4.96 7.61 1.07
CA LEU A 39 4.97 8.01 2.48
C LEU A 39 3.57 8.20 3.00
N CYS A 40 3.43 8.09 4.33
CA CYS A 40 2.25 8.50 5.04
C CYS A 40 2.47 9.93 5.55
N ASP A 41 1.62 10.87 5.14
CA ASP A 41 1.63 12.25 5.61
C ASP A 41 0.34 12.56 6.36
N GLN A 42 0.26 13.71 7.02
CA GLN A 42 -1.01 14.25 7.52
C GLN A 42 -1.51 15.32 6.54
N ASP A 43 -2.81 15.30 6.22
CA ASP A 43 -3.42 16.40 5.48
C ASP A 43 -3.21 17.71 6.26
N GLY A 44 -2.67 18.73 5.61
CA GLY A 44 -2.17 19.98 6.21
C GLY A 44 -3.22 20.85 6.90
N ASN A 45 -4.45 20.36 7.06
CA ASN A 45 -5.45 20.91 7.97
C ASN A 45 -5.13 20.54 9.43
N GLU A 46 -4.00 21.05 9.93
CA GLU A 46 -3.51 20.83 11.30
C GLU A 46 -4.53 21.24 12.37
N ARG A 47 -5.44 22.18 12.06
CA ARG A 47 -6.45 22.68 13.01
C ARG A 47 -7.51 21.67 13.42
N SER A 48 -7.64 20.55 12.71
CA SER A 48 -8.65 19.52 12.99
C SER A 48 -8.05 18.15 13.29
N GLY A 49 -6.72 18.05 13.44
CA GLY A 49 -6.04 16.76 13.57
C GLY A 49 -6.18 15.92 12.30
N GLY A 50 -5.72 16.49 11.17
CA GLY A 50 -5.92 16.01 9.81
C GLY A 50 -5.82 14.50 9.60
N PHE A 51 -6.54 14.00 8.61
CA PHE A 51 -6.54 12.57 8.29
C PHE A 51 -5.18 12.14 7.69
N PRO A 52 -4.72 10.91 7.97
CA PRO A 52 -3.54 10.38 7.31
C PRO A 52 -3.76 10.22 5.82
N VAL A 53 -2.73 10.56 5.04
CA VAL A 53 -2.76 10.54 3.59
C VAL A 53 -1.60 9.71 3.08
N VAL A 54 -1.88 8.77 2.17
CA VAL A 54 -0.83 8.10 1.39
C VAL A 54 -0.43 9.05 0.27
N MET A 55 0.84 9.41 0.25
CA MET A 55 1.45 10.23 -0.78
C MET A 55 2.41 9.40 -1.61
N ALA A 56 2.39 9.56 -2.94
CA ALA A 56 3.53 9.21 -3.77
C ALA A 56 4.50 10.39 -3.81
N ILE A 57 5.79 10.09 -3.81
CA ILE A 57 6.81 11.02 -4.25
C ILE A 57 7.17 10.60 -5.67
N SER A 58 7.13 11.55 -6.60
CA SER A 58 7.56 11.34 -7.98
C SER A 58 8.24 12.62 -8.45
N ARG A 59 9.49 12.52 -8.88
CA ARG A 59 10.33 13.62 -9.34
C ARG A 59 10.41 14.77 -8.32
N GLY A 60 10.43 14.42 -7.03
CA GLY A 60 10.44 15.38 -5.93
C GLY A 60 9.11 16.08 -5.66
N GLN A 61 8.04 15.74 -6.38
CA GLN A 61 6.68 16.23 -6.12
C GLN A 61 5.94 15.25 -5.22
N ARG A 62 5.16 15.78 -4.27
CA ARG A 62 4.26 14.99 -3.43
C ARG A 62 2.88 14.93 -4.08
N ILE A 63 2.38 13.72 -4.26
CA ILE A 63 1.18 13.38 -5.00
C ILE A 63 0.22 12.70 -4.03
N HIS A 64 -0.91 13.34 -3.74
CA HIS A 64 -1.95 12.76 -2.88
C HIS A 64 -2.60 11.57 -3.59
N LEU A 65 -2.48 10.37 -3.01
CA LEU A 65 -3.09 9.15 -3.54
C LEU A 65 -4.43 8.80 -2.88
N LEU A 66 -4.46 8.77 -1.54
CA LEU A 66 -5.68 8.46 -0.80
C LEU A 66 -5.63 9.00 0.64
N THR A 67 -6.78 9.45 1.12
CA THR A 67 -7.01 9.78 2.53
C THR A 67 -7.54 8.56 3.29
N VAL A 68 -6.94 8.23 4.42
CA VAL A 68 -7.39 7.17 5.34
C VAL A 68 -8.32 7.80 6.37
N THR A 69 -9.63 7.65 6.16
CA THR A 69 -10.66 8.38 6.93
C THR A 69 -11.40 7.57 7.99
N ASP A 70 -11.25 6.24 8.04
CA ASP A 70 -12.05 5.39 8.93
C ASP A 70 -11.27 4.89 10.15
N ASN A 71 -11.86 5.12 11.32
CA ASN A 71 -11.43 4.72 12.66
C ASN A 71 -12.24 3.54 13.21
N THR A 72 -13.24 3.06 12.46
CA THR A 72 -14.29 2.25 13.08
C THR A 72 -14.66 1.04 12.22
N GLN A 73 -14.56 -0.15 12.83
CA GLN A 73 -15.32 -1.38 12.53
C GLN A 73 -14.65 -2.51 11.74
N LEU A 74 -13.34 -2.51 11.49
CA LEU A 74 -12.63 -3.75 11.08
C LEU A 74 -11.42 -3.99 12.00
N PRO A 75 -11.53 -4.90 12.99
CA PRO A 75 -10.40 -5.31 13.80
C PRO A 75 -9.24 -5.80 12.92
N PRO A 76 -7.98 -5.46 13.23
CA PRO A 76 -7.50 -4.78 14.43
C PRO A 76 -7.16 -3.27 14.24
N PHE A 77 -7.65 -2.61 13.19
CA PHE A 77 -7.10 -1.30 12.82
C PHE A 77 -7.86 -0.14 13.48
N ASP A 78 -7.56 0.10 14.75
CA ASP A 78 -8.08 1.26 15.50
C ASP A 78 -7.27 2.56 15.23
N ASP A 79 -6.12 2.48 14.54
CA ASP A 79 -5.24 3.63 14.23
C ASP A 79 -5.12 3.88 12.71
N PRO A 80 -5.64 5.02 12.19
CA PRO A 80 -5.54 5.42 10.79
C PRO A 80 -4.09 5.63 10.34
N ILE A 81 -3.20 6.07 11.23
CA ILE A 81 -1.78 6.25 10.91
C ILE A 81 -1.15 4.87 10.69
N ALA A 82 -1.39 3.91 11.57
CA ALA A 82 -0.94 2.54 11.36
C ALA A 82 -1.47 1.94 10.05
N ARG A 83 -2.75 2.18 9.72
CA ARG A 83 -3.34 1.73 8.45
C ARG A 83 -2.69 2.40 7.24
N CYS A 84 -2.46 3.70 7.31
CA CYS A 84 -1.76 4.47 6.28
C CYS A 84 -0.34 3.92 6.05
N ASN A 85 0.42 3.67 7.12
CA ASN A 85 1.75 3.06 7.03
C ASN A 85 1.75 1.66 6.41
N GLN A 86 0.73 0.83 6.71
CA GLN A 86 0.60 -0.48 6.07
C GLN A 86 0.32 -0.38 4.57
N ILE A 87 -0.54 0.57 4.17
CA ILE A 87 -0.83 0.82 2.76
C ILE A 87 0.45 1.30 2.07
N VAL A 88 1.14 2.30 2.64
CA VAL A 88 2.44 2.78 2.14
C VAL A 88 3.44 1.63 1.96
N ALA A 89 3.57 0.74 2.94
CA ALA A 89 4.48 -0.41 2.85
C ALA A 89 4.11 -1.33 1.68
N ARG A 90 2.81 -1.60 1.44
CA ARG A 90 2.35 -2.41 0.30
C ARG A 90 2.67 -1.75 -1.04
N PHE A 91 2.40 -0.45 -1.15
CA PHE A 91 2.73 0.33 -2.35
C PHE A 91 4.24 0.38 -2.59
N GLN A 92 5.03 0.59 -1.54
CA GLN A 92 6.48 0.64 -1.62
C GLN A 92 7.06 -0.72 -2.05
N ASN A 93 6.55 -1.83 -1.48
CA ASN A 93 6.98 -3.18 -1.87
C ASN A 93 6.62 -3.46 -3.34
N ALA A 94 5.39 -3.14 -3.74
CA ALA A 94 4.96 -3.29 -5.13
C ALA A 94 5.85 -2.49 -6.09
N PHE A 95 6.19 -1.25 -5.74
CA PHE A 95 7.08 -0.42 -6.54
C PHE A 95 8.52 -0.94 -6.59
N ILE A 96 9.04 -1.50 -5.48
CA ILE A 96 10.37 -2.10 -5.45
C ILE A 96 10.43 -3.36 -6.34
N GLU A 97 9.37 -4.17 -6.33
CA GLU A 97 9.32 -5.43 -7.10
C GLU A 97 8.98 -5.22 -8.57
N GLY A 98 8.04 -4.33 -8.87
CA GLY A 98 7.48 -4.12 -10.21
C GLY A 98 7.98 -2.87 -10.94
N GLY A 99 8.70 -1.97 -10.26
CA GLY A 99 9.13 -0.68 -10.82
C GLY A 99 7.97 0.30 -11.03
N ALA A 100 8.18 1.31 -11.88
CA ALA A 100 7.19 2.35 -12.17
C ALA A 100 5.95 1.80 -12.89
N ASP A 101 6.11 0.77 -13.72
CA ASP A 101 5.03 0.18 -14.52
C ASP A 101 4.06 -0.65 -13.69
N VAL A 102 4.33 -0.86 -12.40
CA VAL A 102 3.49 -1.62 -11.47
C VAL A 102 2.03 -1.13 -11.50
N PHE A 103 1.81 0.17 -11.66
CA PHE A 103 0.46 0.74 -11.69
C PHE A 103 -0.30 0.49 -12.99
N SER A 104 0.39 0.09 -14.06
CA SER A 104 -0.26 -0.36 -15.31
C SER A 104 -0.95 -1.72 -15.16
N TYR A 105 -0.65 -2.46 -14.09
CA TYR A 105 -1.19 -3.79 -13.82
C TYR A 105 -2.16 -3.82 -12.64
N LEU A 106 -2.69 -2.66 -12.22
CA LEU A 106 -3.70 -2.59 -11.18
C LEU A 106 -4.94 -3.41 -11.57
N THR A 107 -5.33 -4.31 -10.68
CA THR A 107 -6.47 -5.20 -10.88
C THR A 107 -7.39 -5.15 -9.68
N PHE A 108 -8.70 -5.21 -9.95
CA PHE A 108 -9.71 -5.44 -8.93
C PHE A 108 -10.00 -6.93 -8.83
N GLY A 109 -10.08 -7.45 -7.61
CA GLY A 109 -10.39 -8.85 -7.39
C GLY A 109 -10.84 -9.13 -5.97
N TYR A 110 -10.78 -10.40 -5.58
CA TYR A 110 -11.19 -10.85 -4.25
C TYR A 110 -10.09 -11.70 -3.62
N VAL A 111 -9.84 -11.43 -2.35
CA VAL A 111 -8.99 -12.27 -1.50
C VAL A 111 -9.77 -12.55 -0.23
N ASN A 112 -9.95 -13.82 0.12
CA ASN A 112 -10.73 -14.26 1.30
C ASN A 112 -12.11 -13.60 1.39
N ASN A 113 -12.85 -13.57 0.27
CA ASN A 113 -14.18 -12.95 0.16
C ASN A 113 -14.22 -11.44 0.44
N GLN A 114 -13.07 -10.76 0.43
CA GLN A 114 -13.00 -9.31 0.56
C GLN A 114 -12.60 -8.69 -0.79
N PRO A 115 -13.31 -7.65 -1.25
CA PRO A 115 -12.93 -6.94 -2.47
C PRO A 115 -11.63 -6.18 -2.24
N VAL A 116 -10.71 -6.27 -3.20
CA VAL A 116 -9.36 -5.71 -3.10
C VAL A 116 -8.92 -5.03 -4.40
N LEU A 117 -8.06 -4.04 -4.27
CA LEU A 117 -7.20 -3.55 -5.35
C LEU A 117 -5.83 -4.19 -5.14
N CYS A 118 -5.33 -4.89 -6.14
CA CYS A 118 -4.05 -5.57 -6.10
C CYS A 118 -3.19 -5.20 -7.30
N VAL A 119 -1.89 -5.49 -7.21
CA VAL A 119 -1.01 -5.53 -8.37
C VAL A 119 -0.41 -6.93 -8.48
N PRO A 120 -0.81 -7.72 -9.48
CA PRO A 120 -0.27 -9.06 -9.65
C PRO A 120 1.24 -9.01 -9.93
N MET A 121 2.04 -9.66 -9.09
CA MET A 121 3.50 -9.60 -9.23
C MET A 121 4.03 -10.53 -10.32
N SER A 122 3.41 -11.70 -10.51
CA SER A 122 3.84 -12.67 -11.52
C SER A 122 3.24 -12.36 -12.91
N ALA A 123 3.98 -12.64 -13.97
CA ALA A 123 3.48 -12.44 -15.34
C ALA A 123 2.21 -13.26 -15.62
N GLN A 124 2.09 -14.44 -15.01
CA GLN A 124 0.92 -15.30 -15.14
C GLN A 124 -0.29 -14.71 -14.43
N ASP A 125 -0.13 -14.20 -13.21
CA ASP A 125 -1.22 -13.56 -12.47
C ASP A 125 -1.66 -12.25 -13.15
N ARG A 126 -0.72 -11.49 -13.76
CA ARG A 126 -1.03 -10.31 -14.59
C ARG A 126 -1.88 -10.67 -15.81
N GLN A 127 -1.53 -11.75 -16.51
CA GLN A 127 -2.29 -12.22 -17.68
C GLN A 127 -3.69 -12.69 -17.31
N ASN A 128 -3.84 -13.31 -16.13
CA ASN A 128 -5.11 -13.87 -15.66
C ASN A 128 -5.94 -12.88 -14.81
N GLY A 129 -5.39 -11.71 -14.45
CA GLY A 129 -6.04 -10.75 -13.56
C GLY A 129 -6.31 -11.30 -12.16
N ILE A 130 -5.42 -12.14 -11.63
CA ILE A 130 -5.61 -12.81 -10.34
C ILE A 130 -4.98 -11.98 -9.23
N CYS A 131 -5.75 -11.69 -8.18
CA CYS A 131 -5.22 -11.12 -6.93
C CYS A 131 -4.82 -12.22 -5.96
N GLN A 132 -3.53 -12.29 -5.60
CA GLN A 132 -3.10 -13.08 -4.44
C GLN A 132 -3.00 -12.22 -3.17
N ALA A 133 -2.95 -12.86 -2.01
CA ALA A 133 -2.91 -12.16 -0.73
C ALA A 133 -1.69 -11.23 -0.57
N ASN A 134 -0.56 -11.61 -1.17
CA ASN A 134 0.68 -10.82 -1.14
C ASN A 134 0.67 -9.64 -2.13
N ASP A 135 -0.26 -9.64 -3.09
CA ASP A 135 -0.38 -8.63 -4.14
C ASP A 135 -1.35 -7.50 -3.75
N VAL A 136 -2.02 -7.61 -2.60
CA VAL A 136 -3.06 -6.68 -2.17
C VAL A 136 -2.47 -5.34 -1.77
N LEU A 137 -2.91 -4.27 -2.44
CA LEU A 137 -2.62 -2.89 -2.06
C LEU A 137 -3.67 -2.36 -1.09
N ILE A 138 -4.94 -2.41 -1.50
CA ILE A 138 -6.07 -1.84 -0.76
C ILE A 138 -7.14 -2.90 -0.61
N THR A 139 -7.76 -2.93 0.57
CA THR A 139 -8.93 -3.77 0.85
C THR A 139 -10.13 -2.86 1.02
N PHE A 140 -11.24 -3.19 0.34
CA PHE A 140 -12.47 -2.42 0.39
C PHE A 140 -13.49 -3.10 1.30
N ARG A 141 -14.34 -2.29 1.93
CA ARG A 141 -15.45 -2.77 2.77
C ARG A 141 -16.56 -3.43 1.95
N SER A 142 -16.78 -2.95 0.74
CA SER A 142 -17.77 -3.47 -0.18
C SER A 142 -17.30 -3.29 -1.62
N GLU A 143 -17.85 -4.10 -2.51
CA GLU A 143 -17.58 -4.02 -3.94
C GLU A 143 -17.95 -2.65 -4.49
N GLN A 144 -19.09 -2.10 -4.08
CA GLN A 144 -19.54 -0.76 -4.45
C GLN A 144 -18.49 0.31 -4.13
N ARG A 145 -17.87 0.24 -2.94
CA ARG A 145 -16.83 1.21 -2.54
C ARG A 145 -15.59 1.07 -3.39
N GLY A 146 -15.15 -0.16 -3.68
CA GLY A 146 -14.02 -0.40 -4.59
C GLY A 146 -14.31 0.09 -6.00
N CYS A 147 -15.49 -0.24 -6.52
CA CYS A 147 -15.96 0.11 -7.84
C CYS A 147 -16.06 1.63 -8.06
N LEU A 148 -16.45 2.41 -7.04
CA LEU A 148 -16.43 3.88 -7.11
C LEU A 148 -15.03 4.47 -6.92
N PHE A 149 -14.20 3.85 -6.09
CA PHE A 149 -12.85 4.33 -5.77
C PHE A 149 -11.87 4.16 -6.94
N ILE A 150 -11.86 2.99 -7.57
CA ILE A 150 -10.82 2.60 -8.54
C ILE A 150 -10.74 3.55 -9.75
N PRO A 151 -11.85 3.91 -10.42
CA PRO A 151 -11.78 4.85 -11.54
C PRO A 151 -11.20 6.20 -11.12
N ALA A 152 -11.61 6.74 -9.97
CA ALA A 152 -11.10 8.03 -9.47
C ALA A 152 -9.61 7.95 -9.08
N PHE A 153 -9.19 6.82 -8.50
CA PHE A 153 -7.80 6.56 -8.17
C PHE A 153 -6.92 6.47 -9.43
N LEU A 154 -7.35 5.72 -10.45
CA LEU A 154 -6.63 5.59 -11.71
C LEU A 154 -6.59 6.91 -12.50
N GLU A 155 -7.70 7.66 -12.50
CA GLU A 155 -7.79 8.98 -13.13
C GLU A 155 -6.79 9.96 -12.50
N ASN A 156 -6.69 9.95 -11.16
CA ASN A 156 -5.69 10.73 -10.43
C ASN A 156 -4.26 10.34 -10.83
N LEU A 157 -3.93 9.05 -10.78
CA LEU A 157 -2.60 8.56 -11.15
C LEU A 157 -2.23 8.95 -12.59
N ALA A 158 -3.18 8.85 -13.53
CA ALA A 158 -2.99 9.25 -14.92
C ALA A 158 -2.77 10.77 -15.06
N MET A 159 -3.59 11.59 -14.38
CA MET A 159 -3.44 13.06 -14.38
C MET A 159 -2.08 13.51 -13.81
N GLN A 160 -1.56 12.79 -12.82
CA GLN A 160 -0.29 13.10 -12.18
C GLN A 160 0.91 12.39 -12.84
N ASN A 161 0.70 11.70 -13.96
CA ASN A 161 1.71 10.97 -14.72
C ASN A 161 2.51 9.97 -13.84
N VAL A 162 1.81 9.31 -12.91
CA VAL A 162 2.39 8.29 -12.03
C VAL A 162 2.37 6.95 -12.76
N GLY A 163 3.53 6.34 -12.97
CA GLY A 163 3.66 4.95 -13.42
C GLY A 163 3.18 4.66 -14.85
N GLY A 164 3.12 5.68 -15.71
CA GLY A 164 2.83 5.49 -17.13
C GLY A 164 1.40 4.99 -17.43
N ILE A 165 0.45 5.15 -16.50
CA ILE A 165 -0.94 4.75 -16.72
C ILE A 165 -1.48 5.46 -17.96
N ALA A 166 -1.91 4.65 -18.94
CA ALA A 166 -2.37 5.16 -20.22
C ALA A 166 -3.67 5.97 -20.06
N SER A 167 -3.65 7.21 -20.56
CA SER A 167 -4.77 8.16 -20.55
C SER A 167 -5.94 7.77 -21.46
N ASN A 168 -5.86 6.63 -22.15
CA ASN A 168 -6.88 6.15 -23.08
C ASN A 168 -8.03 5.38 -22.39
N THR A 169 -8.00 5.25 -21.06
CA THR A 169 -9.07 4.63 -20.29
C THR A 169 -10.25 5.59 -20.15
N ASN A 170 -11.46 5.17 -20.52
CA ASN A 170 -12.67 5.96 -20.32
C ASN A 170 -13.17 5.83 -18.87
N PHE A 171 -12.57 6.60 -17.97
CA PHE A 171 -12.91 6.58 -16.54
C PHE A 171 -14.38 6.94 -16.25
N GLU A 172 -15.00 7.78 -17.09
CA GLU A 172 -16.41 8.13 -16.96
C GLU A 172 -17.32 6.94 -17.24
N ALA A 173 -17.07 6.21 -18.34
CA ALA A 173 -17.80 4.98 -18.64
C ALA A 173 -17.66 3.92 -17.53
N MET A 174 -16.47 3.78 -16.92
CA MET A 174 -16.27 2.89 -15.77
C MET A 174 -17.11 3.31 -14.56
N ARG A 175 -17.15 4.62 -14.25
CA ARG A 175 -17.98 5.16 -13.15
C ARG A 175 -19.46 4.94 -13.42
N ASP A 176 -19.92 5.08 -14.66
CA ASP A 176 -21.33 4.90 -15.00
C ASP A 176 -21.75 3.43 -14.99
N LEU A 177 -20.92 2.51 -15.49
CA LEU A 177 -21.15 1.07 -15.34
C LEU A 177 -21.23 0.68 -13.86
N CYS A 178 -20.34 1.23 -13.04
CA CYS A 178 -20.38 1.03 -11.60
C CYS A 178 -21.70 1.50 -10.98
N ARG A 179 -22.13 2.72 -11.32
CA ARG A 179 -23.39 3.28 -10.83
C ARG A 179 -24.58 2.43 -11.28
N GLN A 180 -24.62 1.97 -12.52
CA GLN A 180 -25.68 1.11 -13.03
C GLN A 180 -25.73 -0.25 -12.31
N GLN A 181 -24.56 -0.87 -12.10
CA GLN A 181 -24.48 -2.16 -11.40
C GLN A 181 -24.98 -2.07 -9.95
N PHE A 182 -24.73 -0.95 -9.28
CA PHE A 182 -25.11 -0.76 -7.88
C PHE A 182 -26.38 0.12 -7.68
N SER A 183 -26.97 0.69 -8.74
CA SER A 183 -28.25 1.40 -8.66
C SER A 183 -29.41 0.45 -8.36
N ASP A 184 -29.31 -0.79 -8.81
CA ASP A 184 -30.31 -1.83 -8.54
C ASP A 184 -30.27 -2.32 -7.08
N LEU A 185 -29.21 -1.96 -6.34
CA LEU A 185 -29.04 -2.21 -4.91
C LEU A 185 -29.42 -1.00 -4.03
N ALA A 186 -29.78 0.13 -4.65
CA ALA A 186 -29.99 1.41 -3.99
C ALA A 186 -31.40 1.55 -3.39
N GLY A 187 -31.62 0.88 -2.26
CA GLY A 187 -32.45 1.40 -1.18
C GLY A 187 -31.71 2.40 -0.27
N GLN A 188 -30.47 2.79 -0.61
CA GLN A 188 -29.63 3.71 0.17
C GLN A 188 -29.46 5.05 -0.56
N SER A 189 -29.72 6.14 0.15
CA SER A 189 -29.88 7.48 -0.41
C SER A 189 -28.58 8.06 -0.98
N ASP A 190 -28.71 8.83 -2.06
CA ASP A 190 -27.64 9.57 -2.74
C ASP A 190 -26.77 10.43 -1.81
N ALA A 191 -27.29 10.81 -0.64
CA ALA A 191 -26.53 11.55 0.38
C ALA A 191 -25.40 10.71 1.01
N GLN A 192 -25.56 9.39 1.17
CA GLN A 192 -24.52 8.51 1.69
C GLN A 192 -23.42 8.23 0.65
N ILE A 193 -23.81 8.19 -0.62
CA ILE A 193 -22.89 8.07 -1.76
C ILE A 193 -22.09 9.37 -1.89
N GLN A 194 -22.72 10.55 -1.81
CA GLN A 194 -22.00 11.83 -1.81
C GLN A 194 -21.10 12.02 -0.57
N ALA A 195 -21.47 11.50 0.61
CA ALA A 195 -20.59 11.52 1.78
C ALA A 195 -19.34 10.64 1.59
N ALA A 196 -19.45 9.52 0.86
CA ALA A 196 -18.31 8.72 0.44
C ALA A 196 -17.35 9.48 -0.51
N PHE A 197 -17.92 10.30 -1.40
CA PHE A 197 -17.13 11.16 -2.31
C PHE A 197 -16.50 12.36 -1.60
N ARG A 198 -17.15 12.95 -0.58
CA ARG A 198 -16.59 14.05 0.23
C ARG A 198 -15.45 13.60 1.16
N ALA A 199 -15.32 12.30 1.43
CA ALA A 199 -14.16 11.74 2.14
C ALA A 199 -12.92 11.55 1.23
N LEU A 200 -13.04 11.79 -0.08
CA LEU A 200 -11.99 11.64 -1.10
C LEU A 200 -11.68 12.98 -1.79
N THR A 201 -11.85 14.10 -1.08
CA THR A 201 -11.80 15.44 -1.70
C THR A 201 -10.40 15.76 -2.25
N PHE A 202 -10.30 15.77 -3.57
CA PHE A 202 -9.23 16.41 -4.34
C PHE A 202 -9.30 17.92 -4.13
N VAL A 203 -8.29 18.47 -3.44
CA VAL A 203 -8.00 19.90 -3.50
C VAL A 203 -7.20 20.13 -4.78
N ARG A 204 -7.72 20.98 -5.66
CA ARG A 204 -7.04 21.51 -6.85
C ARG A 204 -5.82 22.35 -6.47
#